data_AF-A0A661XIA7-F1
#
_entry.id   AF-A0A661XIA7-F1
#
_cell.length_a   1.000
_cell.length_b   1.000
_cell.length_c   1.000
_cell.angle_alpha   90.00
_cell.angle_beta   90.00
_cell.angle_gamma   90.00
#
_symmetry.space_group_name_H-M   'P 1'
#
loop_
_entity.id
_entity.type
_entity.pdbx_description
1 polymer ?
#
loop_
_entity_poly.entity_id
_entity_poly.type
_entity_poly.pdbx_seq_one_letter_code
_entity_poly.pdbx_strand_id
1 'polypeptide(L)'
;MAGDVYKGMDKDSNGAPLLIKSGPNMGQPTVKFYIGVAIEKTHIYQINPQTGEELTQVEIQSGVQGIPTQFNFWQETPWGRKIMNVAYATNGPLFDQQTGLLIAGRSFAFKVDDGDSTQPNSKGIAPFTRQGWAGNWVIHFSNGFAPKTYNADGTQPLTEQVIKKGHFVQINASINGNTNQQNPGVFLNHNMVAHSGYGEEIISGPDASTVGFGGGGAAPAGMSATPVGQMNTNPTQNPMQPQQYGGMQGQQPQGQVQAGQTINQQQATQMQTQQQPQQHP
;
A
#
# COMPACT_ATOMS: atom_id res chain seq x y z
N MET A 1 5.71 4.79 -2.33
CA MET A 1 4.48 4.42 -3.08
C MET A 1 3.98 5.61 -3.90
N ALA A 2 3.31 5.40 -5.03
CA ALA A 2 2.51 6.38 -5.79
C ALA A 2 1.07 5.87 -5.95
N GLY A 3 0.10 6.76 -6.21
CA GLY A 3 -1.32 6.36 -6.31
C GLY A 3 -2.01 6.19 -4.96
N ASP A 4 -3.15 5.49 -4.96
CA ASP A 4 -4.03 5.28 -3.80
C ASP A 4 -4.72 3.91 -3.93
N VAL A 5 -4.69 3.11 -2.86
CA VAL A 5 -5.28 1.76 -2.85
C VAL A 5 -6.80 1.78 -2.62
N TYR A 6 -7.36 2.88 -2.10
CA TYR A 6 -8.77 3.03 -1.75
C TYR A 6 -9.52 3.94 -2.72
N LYS A 7 -8.81 4.86 -3.39
CA LYS A 7 -9.42 5.84 -4.31
C LYS A 7 -9.10 5.52 -5.78
N GLY A 8 -10.16 5.21 -6.53
CA GLY A 8 -10.07 5.05 -7.98
C GLY A 8 -10.01 6.41 -8.71
N MET A 9 -9.35 6.42 -9.85
CA MET A 9 -9.35 7.54 -10.80
C MET A 9 -10.40 7.29 -11.88
N ASP A 10 -11.28 8.27 -12.09
CA ASP A 10 -12.31 8.29 -13.14
C ASP A 10 -11.99 9.27 -14.27
N LYS A 11 -10.90 10.04 -14.12
CA LYS A 11 -10.43 11.05 -15.08
C LYS A 11 -8.96 10.85 -15.42
N ASP A 12 -8.60 11.23 -16.65
CA ASP A 12 -7.22 11.36 -17.08
C ASP A 12 -6.59 12.66 -16.55
N SER A 13 -5.34 12.89 -16.91
CA SER A 13 -4.62 14.08 -16.47
C SER A 13 -5.08 15.40 -17.06
N ASN A 14 -5.89 15.37 -18.12
CA ASN A 14 -6.50 16.55 -18.71
C ASN A 14 -7.89 16.80 -18.09
N GLY A 15 -8.31 15.96 -17.13
CA GLY A 15 -9.62 16.01 -16.50
C GLY A 15 -10.73 15.34 -17.32
N ALA A 16 -10.41 14.73 -18.47
CA ALA A 16 -11.38 14.04 -19.28
C ALA A 16 -11.73 12.66 -18.67
N PRO A 17 -12.98 12.17 -18.80
CA PRO A 17 -13.36 10.87 -18.27
C PRO A 17 -12.50 9.74 -18.82
N LEU A 18 -12.09 8.81 -17.95
CA LEU A 18 -11.49 7.56 -18.39
C LEU A 18 -12.56 6.70 -19.03
N LEU A 19 -12.26 6.20 -20.22
CA LEU A 19 -13.13 5.31 -20.98
C LEU A 19 -12.48 3.94 -21.18
N ILE A 20 -13.32 2.90 -21.23
CA ILE A 20 -12.92 1.56 -21.65
C ILE A 20 -12.37 1.64 -23.08
N LYS A 21 -11.16 1.12 -23.30
CA LYS A 21 -10.42 1.28 -24.57
C LYS A 21 -10.63 0.13 -25.56
N SER A 22 -11.30 -0.96 -25.16
CA SER A 22 -11.50 -2.14 -26.00
C SER A 22 -12.68 -3.01 -25.53
N GLY A 23 -13.12 -3.91 -26.41
CA GLY A 23 -14.18 -4.88 -26.13
C GLY A 23 -15.61 -4.34 -26.29
N PRO A 24 -16.64 -5.14 -25.96
CA PRO A 24 -18.05 -4.79 -26.17
C PRO A 24 -18.51 -3.51 -25.47
N ASN A 25 -17.82 -3.13 -24.39
CA ASN A 25 -18.12 -1.94 -23.58
C ASN A 25 -17.21 -0.75 -23.91
N MET A 26 -16.50 -0.77 -25.04
CA MET A 26 -15.62 0.32 -25.46
C MET A 26 -16.36 1.66 -25.48
N GLY A 27 -15.71 2.71 -24.98
CA GLY A 27 -16.26 4.06 -24.91
C GLY A 27 -17.10 4.34 -23.66
N GLN A 28 -17.43 3.33 -22.85
CA GLN A 28 -18.12 3.54 -21.57
C GLN A 28 -17.16 4.11 -20.51
N PRO A 29 -17.65 4.93 -19.56
CA PRO A 29 -16.86 5.40 -18.41
C PRO A 29 -16.28 4.24 -17.60
N THR A 30 -15.07 4.43 -17.06
CA THR A 30 -14.40 3.47 -16.19
C THR A 30 -13.70 4.16 -15.04
N VAL A 31 -13.53 3.42 -13.96
CA VAL A 31 -12.64 3.77 -12.86
C VAL A 31 -11.39 2.89 -12.93
N LYS A 32 -10.23 3.42 -12.54
CA LYS A 32 -9.00 2.65 -12.39
C LYS A 32 -8.35 2.92 -11.04
N PHE A 33 -8.02 1.86 -10.33
CA PHE A 33 -7.20 1.91 -9.14
C PHE A 33 -5.76 1.69 -9.55
N TYR A 34 -4.89 2.60 -9.12
CA TYR A 34 -3.49 2.63 -9.53
C TYR A 34 -2.59 2.68 -8.32
N ILE A 35 -1.56 1.85 -8.35
CA ILE A 35 -0.59 1.71 -7.26
C ILE A 35 0.80 1.67 -7.89
N GLY A 36 1.66 2.61 -7.50
CA GLY A 36 3.09 2.59 -7.79
C GLY A 36 3.85 2.12 -6.57
N VAL A 37 4.69 1.09 -6.69
CA VAL A 37 5.57 0.64 -5.60
C VAL A 37 7.00 1.00 -5.97
N ALA A 38 7.67 1.69 -5.05
CA ALA A 38 9.11 1.93 -5.14
C ALA A 38 9.81 0.73 -4.50
N ILE A 39 10.74 0.12 -5.22
CA ILE A 39 11.61 -0.95 -4.75
C ILE A 39 13.04 -0.42 -4.80
N GLU A 40 13.72 -0.45 -3.67
CA GLU A 40 15.11 0.01 -3.57
C GLU A 40 15.99 -0.79 -4.51
N LYS A 41 16.89 -0.10 -5.23
CA LYS A 41 17.84 -0.75 -6.15
C LYS A 41 18.80 -1.70 -5.40
N THR A 42 19.04 -1.41 -4.13
CA THR A 42 19.87 -2.20 -3.21
C THR A 42 19.09 -3.23 -2.40
N HIS A 43 17.82 -3.48 -2.74
CA HIS A 43 17.00 -4.41 -1.98
C HIS A 43 17.59 -5.84 -2.00
N ILE A 44 17.71 -6.45 -0.83
CA ILE A 44 18.15 -7.83 -0.68
C ILE A 44 16.93 -8.74 -0.81
N TYR A 45 16.94 -9.61 -1.81
CA TYR A 45 15.87 -10.57 -2.03
C TYR A 45 16.09 -11.81 -1.18
N GLN A 46 15.01 -12.32 -0.61
CA GLN A 46 14.99 -13.60 0.11
C GLN A 46 14.70 -14.78 -0.83
N ILE A 47 14.88 -14.60 -2.14
CA ILE A 47 14.65 -15.64 -3.14
C ILE A 47 15.83 -15.72 -4.11
N ASN A 48 16.15 -16.93 -4.55
CA ASN A 48 17.16 -17.19 -5.56
C ASN A 48 16.70 -16.57 -6.89
N PRO A 49 17.48 -15.66 -7.49
CA PRO A 49 17.09 -14.98 -8.73
C PRO A 49 17.06 -15.90 -9.97
N GLN A 50 17.70 -17.07 -9.90
CA GLN A 50 17.72 -18.07 -10.97
C GLN A 50 16.58 -19.08 -10.85
N THR A 51 16.36 -19.64 -9.64
CA THR A 51 15.36 -20.70 -9.43
C THR A 51 14.02 -20.17 -8.91
N GLY A 52 14.01 -18.99 -8.29
CA GLY A 52 12.83 -18.41 -7.64
C GLY A 52 12.50 -19.01 -6.26
N GLU A 53 13.33 -19.92 -5.75
CA GLU A 53 13.17 -20.57 -4.45
C GLU A 53 13.60 -19.65 -3.30
N GLU A 54 13.07 -19.86 -2.10
CA GLU A 54 13.44 -19.08 -0.91
C GLU A 54 14.90 -19.33 -0.52
N LEU A 55 15.63 -18.24 -0.24
CA LEU A 55 16.99 -18.31 0.29
C LEU A 55 16.93 -18.58 1.79
N THR A 56 17.78 -19.47 2.26
CA THR A 56 17.94 -19.72 3.70
C THR A 56 18.57 -18.50 4.39
N GLN A 57 18.31 -18.34 5.70
CA GLN A 57 18.89 -17.25 6.51
C GLN A 57 20.42 -17.22 6.47
N VAL A 58 21.06 -18.40 6.34
CA VAL A 58 22.51 -18.52 6.18
C VAL A 58 22.94 -17.96 4.83
N GLU A 59 22.21 -18.20 3.74
CA GLU A 59 22.55 -17.66 2.41
C GLU A 59 22.38 -16.14 2.33
N ILE A 60 21.36 -15.62 3.03
CA ILE A 60 21.12 -14.18 3.17
C ILE A 60 22.26 -13.49 3.95
N GLN A 61 22.80 -14.15 4.98
CA GLN A 61 23.83 -13.58 5.86
C GLN A 61 25.27 -13.85 5.40
N SER A 62 25.51 -14.93 4.65
CA SER A 62 26.86 -15.39 4.29
C SER A 62 27.38 -14.84 2.97
N GLY A 63 26.57 -14.11 2.19
CA GLY A 63 27.01 -13.59 0.89
C GLY A 63 27.52 -14.71 -0.01
N VAL A 64 26.69 -15.74 -0.22
CA VAL A 64 27.01 -16.90 -1.05
C VAL A 64 27.66 -16.44 -2.36
N GLN A 65 28.87 -16.92 -2.62
CA GLN A 65 29.62 -16.65 -3.84
C GLN A 65 28.72 -16.95 -5.06
N GLY A 66 28.35 -15.90 -5.81
CA GLY A 66 27.60 -16.03 -7.07
C GLY A 66 26.15 -15.54 -7.06
N ILE A 67 25.56 -15.15 -5.93
CA ILE A 67 24.23 -14.49 -5.91
C ILE A 67 24.43 -12.97 -5.86
N PRO A 68 24.03 -12.22 -6.91
CA PRO A 68 24.10 -10.76 -6.88
C PRO A 68 23.16 -10.21 -5.81
N THR A 69 23.70 -9.45 -4.85
CA THR A 69 22.93 -8.68 -3.88
C THR A 69 22.55 -7.29 -4.40
N GLN A 70 23.09 -6.91 -5.56
CA GLN A 70 22.77 -5.69 -6.29
C GLN A 70 22.53 -6.04 -7.75
N PHE A 71 21.49 -5.42 -8.32
CA PHE A 71 21.16 -5.54 -9.72
C PHE A 71 21.35 -4.19 -10.37
N ASN A 72 22.12 -4.15 -11.45
CA ASN A 72 22.34 -2.90 -12.20
C ASN A 72 21.08 -2.51 -12.97
N PHE A 73 20.31 -3.52 -13.38
CA PHE A 73 19.09 -3.34 -14.15
C PHE A 73 17.93 -4.12 -13.53
N TRP A 74 16.75 -3.51 -13.53
CA TRP A 74 15.57 -4.13 -12.93
C TRP A 74 15.21 -5.47 -13.55
N GLN A 75 15.51 -5.69 -14.84
CA GLN A 75 15.26 -6.93 -15.56
C GLN A 75 15.99 -8.14 -14.97
N GLU A 76 17.08 -7.88 -14.23
CA GLU A 76 17.90 -8.93 -13.60
C GLU A 76 17.32 -9.37 -12.25
N THR A 77 16.48 -8.54 -11.63
CA THR A 77 15.83 -8.84 -10.34
C THR A 77 14.86 -10.02 -10.47
N PRO A 78 14.57 -10.75 -9.37
CA PRO A 78 13.61 -11.86 -9.40
C PRO A 78 12.21 -11.46 -9.90
N TRP A 79 11.73 -10.26 -9.55
CA TRP A 79 10.43 -9.77 -10.01
C TRP A 79 10.50 -9.26 -11.46
N GLY A 80 11.60 -8.63 -11.86
CA GLY A 80 11.79 -8.12 -13.22
C GLY A 80 11.83 -9.24 -14.25
N ARG A 81 12.48 -10.37 -13.91
CA ARG A 81 12.47 -11.58 -14.74
C ARG A 81 11.07 -12.11 -15.01
N LYS A 82 10.15 -12.06 -14.03
CA LYS A 82 8.75 -12.45 -14.24
C LYS A 82 8.06 -11.57 -15.28
N ILE A 83 8.33 -10.27 -15.26
CA ILE A 83 7.82 -9.32 -16.26
C ILE A 83 8.41 -9.61 -17.64
N MET A 84 9.73 -9.80 -17.72
CA MET A 84 10.43 -10.09 -18.98
C MET A 84 9.96 -11.39 -19.61
N ASN A 85 9.73 -12.44 -18.82
CA ASN A 85 9.21 -13.72 -19.31
C ASN A 85 7.85 -13.56 -20.00
N VAL A 86 6.92 -12.81 -19.38
CA VAL A 86 5.61 -12.54 -19.99
C VAL A 86 5.74 -11.63 -21.22
N ALA A 87 6.60 -10.60 -21.15
CA ALA A 87 6.83 -9.69 -22.27
C ALA A 87 7.36 -10.45 -23.49
N TYR A 88 8.38 -11.29 -23.32
CA TYR A 88 8.94 -12.12 -24.37
C TYR A 88 7.93 -13.13 -24.92
N ALA A 89 7.23 -13.85 -24.04
CA ALA A 89 6.26 -14.88 -24.45
C ALA A 89 5.11 -14.30 -25.28
N THR A 90 4.71 -13.05 -25.03
CA THR A 90 3.55 -12.42 -25.69
C THR A 90 3.92 -11.51 -26.85
N ASN A 91 5.17 -11.02 -26.91
CA ASN A 91 5.62 -10.02 -27.88
C ASN A 91 7.01 -10.36 -28.47
N GLY A 92 7.36 -11.64 -28.52
CA GLY A 92 8.70 -12.15 -28.88
C GLY A 92 9.41 -11.45 -30.05
N PRO A 93 8.75 -11.12 -31.18
CA PRO A 93 9.41 -10.42 -32.30
C PRO A 93 10.01 -9.05 -31.98
N LEU A 94 9.67 -8.44 -30.84
CA LEU A 94 10.26 -7.18 -30.36
C LEU A 94 11.54 -7.38 -29.56
N PHE A 95 11.86 -8.61 -29.20
CA PHE A 95 12.96 -8.96 -28.31
C PHE A 95 14.03 -9.73 -29.07
N ASP A 96 15.28 -9.46 -28.73
CA ASP A 96 16.43 -10.15 -29.26
C ASP A 96 16.48 -11.57 -28.69
N GLN A 97 16.63 -12.57 -29.56
CA GLN A 97 16.54 -13.98 -29.14
C GLN A 97 17.73 -14.46 -28.31
N GLN A 98 18.89 -13.79 -28.42
CA GLN A 98 20.10 -14.18 -27.70
C GLN A 98 20.12 -13.58 -26.29
N THR A 99 19.71 -12.32 -26.16
CA THR A 99 19.79 -11.56 -24.91
C THR A 99 18.45 -11.53 -24.16
N GLY A 100 17.33 -11.79 -24.83
CA GLY A 100 15.98 -11.64 -24.26
C GLY A 100 15.58 -10.18 -24.00
N LEU A 101 16.41 -9.21 -24.42
CA LEU A 101 16.18 -7.78 -24.22
C LEU A 101 15.40 -7.18 -25.39
N LEU A 102 14.76 -6.03 -25.15
CA LEU A 102 14.07 -5.30 -26.21
C LEU A 102 15.08 -4.87 -27.29
N ILE A 103 14.77 -5.14 -28.55
CA ILE A 103 15.61 -4.73 -29.68
C ILE A 103 15.72 -3.21 -29.69
N ALA A 104 16.94 -2.69 -29.87
CA ALA A 104 17.20 -1.25 -29.89
C ALA A 104 16.29 -0.52 -30.90
N GLY A 105 15.78 0.65 -30.49
CA GLY A 105 14.86 1.46 -31.31
C GLY A 105 13.40 1.00 -31.30
N ARG A 106 13.06 -0.11 -30.62
CA ARG A 106 11.66 -0.48 -30.36
C ARG A 106 11.14 0.22 -29.09
N SER A 107 9.82 0.42 -29.04
CA SER A 107 9.13 0.93 -27.86
C SER A 107 8.34 -0.20 -27.21
N PHE A 108 8.35 -0.26 -25.88
CA PHE A 108 7.59 -1.24 -25.11
C PHE A 108 7.22 -0.69 -23.73
N ALA A 109 5.98 -0.89 -23.31
CA ALA A 109 5.52 -0.43 -22.00
C ALA A 109 5.72 -1.50 -20.91
N PHE A 110 6.88 -1.48 -20.25
CA PHE A 110 7.22 -2.43 -19.18
C PHE A 110 6.50 -2.19 -17.84
N LYS A 111 5.93 -0.99 -17.64
CA LYS A 111 5.35 -0.56 -16.34
C LYS A 111 6.37 -0.45 -15.21
N VAL A 112 7.63 -0.21 -15.57
CA VAL A 112 8.73 0.05 -14.64
C VAL A 112 9.40 1.35 -15.06
N ASP A 113 9.50 2.28 -14.13
CA ASP A 113 10.24 3.54 -14.28
C ASP A 113 11.55 3.48 -13.47
N ASP A 114 12.60 4.09 -14.00
CA ASP A 114 13.81 4.39 -13.24
C ASP A 114 13.58 5.67 -12.42
N GLY A 115 13.54 5.56 -11.10
CA GLY A 115 13.33 6.68 -10.20
C GLY A 115 14.47 7.71 -10.22
N ASP A 116 15.65 7.35 -10.72
CA ASP A 116 16.80 8.25 -10.85
C ASP A 116 16.90 8.92 -12.24
N SER A 117 16.01 8.55 -13.17
CA SER A 117 16.05 9.08 -14.52
C SER A 117 15.84 10.59 -14.55
N THR A 118 16.75 11.28 -15.24
CA THR A 118 16.67 12.71 -15.53
C THR A 118 15.77 13.03 -16.72
N GLN A 119 15.32 12.01 -17.46
CA GLN A 119 14.51 12.17 -18.66
C GLN A 119 13.06 12.51 -18.30
N PRO A 120 12.55 13.68 -18.69
CA PRO A 120 11.17 14.04 -18.44
C PRO A 120 10.18 13.18 -19.23
N ASN A 121 9.03 12.88 -18.63
CA ASN A 121 7.91 12.29 -19.36
C ASN A 121 7.25 13.32 -20.29
N SER A 122 6.19 12.91 -21.01
CA SER A 122 5.43 13.79 -21.93
C SER A 122 4.79 15.03 -21.27
N LYS A 123 4.82 15.12 -19.93
CA LYS A 123 4.35 16.28 -19.15
C LYS A 123 5.49 17.12 -18.59
N GLY A 124 6.73 16.86 -19.01
CA GLY A 124 7.91 17.57 -18.53
C GLY A 124 8.32 17.21 -17.09
N ILE A 125 7.78 16.13 -16.52
CA ILE A 125 8.11 15.69 -15.15
C ILE A 125 9.15 14.58 -15.24
N ALA A 126 10.36 14.84 -14.71
CA ALA A 126 11.43 13.85 -14.61
C ALA A 126 11.27 13.00 -13.34
N PRO A 127 11.44 11.66 -13.41
CA PRO A 127 11.31 10.75 -12.27
C PRO A 127 12.06 11.18 -11.00
N PHE A 128 13.33 11.61 -11.10
CA PHE A 128 14.15 11.98 -9.94
C PHE A 128 13.59 13.12 -9.08
N THR A 129 12.69 13.95 -9.64
CA THR A 129 12.06 15.05 -8.91
C THR A 129 10.92 14.60 -7.99
N ARG A 130 10.52 13.33 -8.06
CA ARG A 130 9.38 12.79 -7.31
C ARG A 130 9.84 12.27 -5.95
N GLN A 131 9.20 12.77 -4.89
CA GLN A 131 9.45 12.29 -3.53
C GLN A 131 9.26 10.77 -3.45
N GLY A 132 10.26 10.08 -2.87
CA GLY A 132 10.28 8.63 -2.70
C GLY A 132 10.63 7.81 -3.96
N TRP A 133 11.11 8.44 -5.03
CA TRP A 133 11.53 7.75 -6.26
C TRP A 133 13.05 7.58 -6.38
N ALA A 134 13.84 8.55 -5.92
CA ALA A 134 15.31 8.47 -5.98
C ALA A 134 15.83 7.19 -5.31
N GLY A 135 16.79 6.51 -5.92
CA GLY A 135 17.36 5.23 -5.48
C GLY A 135 16.46 4.00 -5.68
N ASN A 136 15.30 4.16 -6.34
CA ASN A 136 14.31 3.10 -6.49
C ASN A 136 13.96 2.80 -7.95
N TRP A 137 13.60 1.55 -8.22
CA TRP A 137 12.75 1.19 -9.35
C TRP A 137 11.29 1.41 -8.97
N VAL A 138 10.48 2.01 -9.86
CA VAL A 138 9.06 2.25 -9.58
C VAL A 138 8.20 1.37 -10.48
N ILE A 139 7.42 0.48 -9.88
CA ILE A 139 6.58 -0.49 -10.58
C ILE A 139 5.13 -0.05 -10.52
N HIS A 140 4.45 -0.08 -11.67
CA HIS A 140 3.11 0.47 -11.84
C HIS A 140 2.06 -0.62 -12.02
N PHE A 141 1.17 -0.75 -11.04
CA PHE A 141 0.02 -1.65 -11.05
C PHE A 141 -1.27 -0.88 -11.32
N SER A 142 -2.18 -1.46 -12.10
CA SER A 142 -3.51 -0.91 -12.29
C SER A 142 -4.56 -1.98 -12.50
N ASN A 143 -5.75 -1.78 -11.93
CA ASN A 143 -6.91 -2.64 -12.12
C ASN A 143 -8.20 -1.79 -12.11
N GLY A 144 -9.30 -2.32 -12.68
CA GLY A 144 -10.61 -1.67 -12.69
C GLY A 144 -11.34 -1.74 -11.34
N PHE A 145 -10.85 -2.58 -10.42
CA PHE A 145 -11.40 -2.78 -9.08
C PHE A 145 -10.38 -2.40 -8.02
N ALA A 146 -10.85 -2.00 -6.84
CA ALA A 146 -9.98 -1.78 -5.68
C ALA A 146 -9.33 -3.11 -5.26
N PRO A 147 -8.04 -3.11 -4.83
CA PRO A 147 -7.44 -4.28 -4.23
C PRO A 147 -8.12 -4.64 -2.91
N LYS A 148 -8.09 -5.92 -2.54
CA LYS A 148 -8.35 -6.31 -1.15
C LYS A 148 -7.13 -5.96 -0.30
N THR A 149 -7.35 -5.36 0.87
CA THR A 149 -6.26 -4.93 1.76
C THR A 149 -6.15 -5.81 3.01
N TYR A 150 -4.94 -6.15 3.40
CA TYR A 150 -4.64 -7.05 4.52
C TYR A 150 -3.53 -6.50 5.44
N ASN A 151 -3.45 -7.03 6.66
CA ASN A 151 -2.30 -6.85 7.54
C ASN A 151 -1.02 -7.50 6.96
N ALA A 152 0.13 -7.28 7.59
CA ALA A 152 1.44 -7.63 7.06
C ALA A 152 1.62 -9.12 6.69
N ASP A 153 1.00 -10.03 7.44
CA ASP A 153 1.05 -11.47 7.22
C ASP A 153 -0.10 -12.02 6.35
N GLY A 154 -1.02 -11.15 5.93
CA GLY A 154 -2.16 -11.52 5.08
C GLY A 154 -3.31 -12.24 5.80
N THR A 155 -3.23 -12.45 7.11
CA THR A 155 -4.22 -13.25 7.85
C THR A 155 -5.52 -12.50 8.14
N GLN A 156 -5.51 -11.17 8.16
CA GLN A 156 -6.65 -10.34 8.51
C GLN A 156 -6.89 -9.23 7.47
N PRO A 157 -8.13 -9.07 6.97
CA PRO A 157 -8.48 -7.93 6.12
C PRO A 157 -8.43 -6.64 6.94
N LEU A 158 -7.96 -5.55 6.31
CA LEU A 158 -7.99 -4.22 6.90
C LEU A 158 -9.37 -3.59 6.69
N THR A 159 -9.99 -3.14 7.79
CA THR A 159 -11.31 -2.48 7.77
C THR A 159 -11.22 -0.95 7.67
N GLU A 160 -10.02 -0.39 7.90
CA GLU A 160 -9.74 1.04 7.87
C GLU A 160 -8.79 1.39 6.71
N GLN A 161 -8.83 2.65 6.27
CA GLN A 161 -7.96 3.18 5.21
C GLN A 161 -6.55 3.49 5.73
N VAL A 162 -5.89 2.50 6.32
CA VAL A 162 -4.59 2.65 7.01
C VAL A 162 -3.39 2.72 6.06
N ILE A 163 -3.50 2.21 4.84
CA ILE A 163 -2.40 2.25 3.87
C ILE A 163 -2.35 3.63 3.23
N LYS A 164 -1.33 4.42 3.57
CA LYS A 164 -1.09 5.74 2.98
C LYS A 164 0.05 5.70 1.97
N LYS A 165 0.05 6.66 1.06
CA LYS A 165 1.16 6.83 0.11
C LYS A 165 2.43 7.15 0.91
N GLY A 166 3.44 6.29 0.82
CA GLY A 166 4.67 6.38 1.62
C GLY A 166 4.88 5.19 2.55
N HIS A 167 3.82 4.45 2.87
CA HIS A 167 3.93 3.20 3.62
C HIS A 167 4.58 2.08 2.79
N PHE A 168 5.10 1.08 3.50
CA PHE A 168 5.65 -0.15 2.95
C PHE A 168 4.54 -1.19 2.78
N VAL A 169 4.49 -1.80 1.60
CA VAL A 169 3.46 -2.78 1.26
C VAL A 169 4.03 -3.98 0.51
N GLN A 170 3.29 -5.08 0.54
CA GLN A 170 3.45 -6.19 -0.40
C GLN A 170 2.26 -6.20 -1.35
N ILE A 171 2.52 -6.51 -2.63
CA ILE A 171 1.47 -6.59 -3.65
C ILE A 171 1.42 -7.99 -4.24
N ASN A 172 0.25 -8.61 -4.17
CA ASN A 172 -0.10 -9.74 -5.01
C ASN A 172 -0.63 -9.21 -6.35
N ALA A 173 -0.01 -9.63 -7.44
CA ALA A 173 -0.33 -9.14 -8.77
C ALA A 173 -0.23 -10.23 -9.84
N SER A 174 -0.97 -10.02 -10.93
CA SER A 174 -0.83 -10.78 -12.17
C SER A 174 -0.10 -9.96 -13.24
N ILE A 175 0.65 -10.63 -14.11
CA ILE A 175 1.32 -10.02 -15.26
C ILE A 175 0.74 -10.61 -16.54
N ASN A 176 0.29 -9.77 -17.47
CA ASN A 176 -0.26 -10.19 -18.77
C ASN A 176 0.29 -9.33 -19.91
N GLY A 177 0.59 -9.93 -21.07
CA GLY A 177 0.87 -9.15 -22.28
C GLY A 177 -0.38 -8.48 -22.82
N ASN A 178 -0.27 -7.27 -23.35
CA ASN A 178 -1.43 -6.54 -23.88
C ASN A 178 -1.79 -6.89 -25.33
N THR A 179 -0.95 -7.67 -26.02
CA THR A 179 -1.08 -8.09 -27.45
C THR A 179 -1.30 -6.94 -28.45
N ASN A 180 -1.12 -5.69 -28.02
CA ASN A 180 -1.38 -4.52 -28.84
C ASN A 180 -0.15 -4.21 -29.68
N GLN A 181 -0.21 -4.46 -30.99
CA GLN A 181 0.94 -4.29 -31.87
C GLN A 181 1.36 -2.82 -32.07
N GLN A 182 0.44 -1.86 -31.90
CA GLN A 182 0.75 -0.43 -32.02
C GLN A 182 1.40 0.12 -30.75
N ASN A 183 0.96 -0.37 -29.59
CA ASN A 183 1.46 0.05 -28.28
C ASN A 183 1.77 -1.20 -27.44
N PRO A 184 2.80 -1.97 -27.80
CA PRO A 184 3.10 -3.24 -27.15
C PRO A 184 3.56 -3.02 -25.72
N GLY A 185 3.18 -3.94 -24.84
CA GLY A 185 3.49 -3.83 -23.43
C GLY A 185 2.92 -4.95 -22.59
N VAL A 186 3.12 -4.81 -21.29
CA VAL A 186 2.50 -5.66 -20.26
C VAL A 186 1.50 -4.86 -19.42
N PHE A 187 0.53 -5.56 -18.87
CA PHE A 187 -0.31 -5.14 -17.77
C PHE A 187 0.20 -5.80 -16.49
N LEU A 188 0.35 -4.98 -15.45
CA LEU A 188 0.56 -5.44 -14.08
C LEU A 188 -0.72 -5.10 -13.33
N ASN A 189 -1.53 -6.11 -13.02
CA ASN A 189 -2.80 -5.94 -12.32
C ASN A 189 -2.60 -6.28 -10.84
N HIS A 190 -2.95 -5.37 -9.94
CA HIS A 190 -3.00 -5.69 -8.52
C HIS A 190 -4.27 -6.47 -8.18
N ASN A 191 -4.16 -7.34 -7.18
CA ASN A 191 -5.27 -8.15 -6.65
C ASN A 191 -5.43 -7.90 -5.14
N MET A 192 -4.32 -8.01 -4.40
CA MET A 192 -4.30 -7.84 -2.95
C MET A 192 -3.08 -7.00 -2.56
N VAL A 193 -3.23 -6.22 -1.49
CA VAL A 193 -2.17 -5.40 -0.91
C VAL A 193 -2.10 -5.65 0.59
N ALA A 194 -0.94 -6.04 1.09
CA ALA A 194 -0.68 -6.17 2.52
C ALA A 194 0.11 -4.96 3.05
N HIS A 195 -0.29 -4.43 4.20
CA HIS A 195 0.41 -3.33 4.87
C HIS A 195 1.60 -3.89 5.67
N SER A 196 2.80 -3.77 5.12
CA SER A 196 4.02 -4.33 5.72
C SER A 196 4.63 -3.43 6.79
N GLY A 197 4.43 -2.12 6.71
CA GLY A 197 4.98 -1.19 7.69
C GLY A 197 4.65 0.28 7.39
N TYR A 198 4.70 1.09 8.42
CA TYR A 198 4.53 2.54 8.32
C TYR A 198 5.77 3.20 7.72
N GLY A 199 5.55 4.24 6.92
CA GLY A 199 6.58 5.13 6.41
C GLY A 199 6.09 6.57 6.51
N GLU A 200 6.94 7.54 6.21
CA GLU A 200 6.52 8.94 6.15
C GLU A 200 5.45 9.12 5.06
N GLU A 201 4.31 9.71 5.42
CA GLU A 201 3.25 9.96 4.46
C GLU A 201 3.71 10.99 3.43
N ILE A 202 3.74 10.56 2.18
CA ILE A 202 3.97 11.43 1.04
C ILE A 202 2.60 12.05 0.71
N ILE A 203 2.47 13.37 0.78
CA ILE A 203 1.24 14.07 0.41
C ILE A 203 1.34 14.48 -1.07
N SER A 204 0.24 14.41 -1.81
CA SER A 204 0.14 14.94 -3.18
C SER A 204 -0.71 16.19 -3.19
N GLY A 205 -0.30 17.20 -3.98
CA GLY A 205 -1.09 18.41 -4.21
C GLY A 205 -0.51 19.63 -3.47
N PRO A 206 -1.17 20.80 -3.59
CA PRO A 206 -0.77 22.00 -2.88
C PRO A 206 -0.79 21.76 -1.37
N ASP A 207 0.27 22.19 -0.68
CA ASP A 207 0.27 22.21 0.78
C ASP A 207 -0.81 23.19 1.25
N ALA A 208 -1.81 22.70 1.98
CA ALA A 208 -2.92 23.49 2.48
C ALA A 208 -2.48 24.68 3.37
N SER A 209 -1.31 24.59 3.98
CA SER A 209 -0.73 25.70 4.76
C SER A 209 -0.21 26.85 3.88
N THR A 210 0.07 26.57 2.61
CA THR A 210 0.68 27.52 1.66
C THR A 210 -0.34 28.22 0.75
N VAL A 211 -1.59 27.73 0.72
CA VAL A 211 -2.63 28.25 -0.19
C VAL A 211 -3.46 29.39 0.40
N GLY A 212 -3.13 29.89 1.60
CA GLY A 212 -3.77 31.06 2.20
C GLY A 212 -5.12 30.81 2.88
N PHE A 213 -5.48 29.55 3.17
CA PHE A 213 -6.64 29.26 4.01
C PHE A 213 -6.50 29.93 5.39
N GLY A 214 -7.60 30.52 5.90
CA GLY A 214 -7.59 31.24 7.17
C GLY A 214 -6.84 32.58 7.16
N GLY A 215 -6.39 33.05 5.99
CA GLY A 215 -5.72 34.33 5.83
C GLY A 215 -6.65 35.52 6.05
N GLY A 216 -6.86 35.91 7.31
CA GLY A 216 -7.21 37.25 7.81
C GLY A 216 -8.45 37.99 7.26
N GLY A 217 -9.14 37.45 6.25
CA GLY A 217 -10.35 38.04 5.70
C GLY A 217 -11.44 38.09 6.77
N ALA A 218 -12.21 39.18 6.79
CA ALA A 218 -13.35 39.28 7.70
C ALA A 218 -14.27 38.07 7.49
N ALA A 219 -14.53 37.33 8.56
CA ALA A 219 -15.44 36.18 8.52
C ALA A 219 -16.81 36.67 8.00
N PRO A 220 -17.44 35.97 7.04
CA PRO A 220 -18.79 36.29 6.60
C PRO A 220 -19.75 36.35 7.78
N ALA A 221 -20.68 37.31 7.77
CA ALA A 221 -21.69 37.43 8.82
C ALA A 221 -22.46 36.10 8.97
N GLY A 222 -22.51 35.56 10.19
CA GLY A 222 -23.15 34.27 10.50
C GLY A 222 -22.20 33.07 10.53
N MET A 223 -20.92 33.23 10.20
CA MET A 223 -19.91 32.19 10.39
C MET A 223 -19.64 32.00 11.89
N SER A 224 -19.96 30.82 12.42
CA SER A 224 -19.56 30.40 13.76
C SER A 224 -18.29 29.54 13.67
N ALA A 225 -17.28 29.86 14.49
CA ALA A 225 -16.05 29.07 14.58
C ALA A 225 -16.26 27.73 15.30
N THR A 226 -17.36 27.59 16.05
CA THR A 226 -17.75 26.37 16.74
C THR A 226 -19.12 25.89 16.25
N PRO A 227 -19.43 24.58 16.33
CA PRO A 227 -20.76 24.08 16.02
C PRO A 227 -21.80 24.88 16.81
N VAL A 228 -22.75 25.49 16.10
CA VAL A 228 -23.84 26.21 16.76
C VAL A 228 -24.70 25.15 17.44
N GLY A 229 -24.54 25.03 18.76
CA GLY A 229 -25.25 24.03 19.55
C GLY A 229 -26.76 24.19 19.35
N GLN A 230 -27.43 23.10 18.97
CA GLN A 230 -28.87 23.02 19.11
C GLN A 230 -29.20 23.22 20.59
N MET A 231 -29.72 24.40 20.91
CA MET A 231 -30.30 24.66 22.21
C MET A 231 -31.49 23.71 22.37
N ASN A 232 -31.29 22.62 23.12
CA ASN A 232 -32.38 21.77 23.56
C ASN A 232 -33.22 22.58 24.56
N THR A 233 -34.22 23.30 24.06
CA THR A 233 -35.22 23.97 24.90
C THR A 233 -36.13 22.89 25.47
N ASN A 234 -35.78 22.37 26.64
CA ASN A 234 -36.76 21.71 27.48
C ASN A 234 -37.35 22.78 28.41
N PRO A 235 -38.58 23.30 28.17
CA PRO A 235 -39.16 24.31 29.02
C PRO A 235 -39.55 23.70 30.38
N THR A 236 -38.94 24.24 31.42
CA THR A 236 -39.35 24.12 32.82
C THR A 236 -40.78 24.61 33.01
N GLN A 237 -41.68 23.74 33.47
CA GLN A 237 -42.95 24.16 34.08
C GLN A 237 -42.78 24.35 35.60
N ASN A 238 -42.90 25.62 35.98
CA ASN A 238 -43.34 26.28 37.22
C ASN A 238 -43.21 25.65 38.63
N PRO A 239 -42.86 26.46 39.66
CA PRO A 239 -42.90 26.09 41.07
C PRO A 239 -44.27 26.37 41.72
N MET A 240 -44.78 25.42 42.51
CA MET A 240 -45.83 25.68 43.53
C MET A 240 -45.25 25.50 44.93
N GLN A 241 -45.67 26.42 45.81
CA GLN A 241 -45.24 26.67 47.19
C GLN A 241 -45.81 25.65 48.21
N PRO A 242 -45.47 25.74 49.52
CA PRO A 242 -45.08 24.59 50.34
C PRO A 242 -46.19 24.02 51.23
N GLN A 243 -46.08 22.75 51.61
CA GLN A 243 -46.72 22.22 52.81
C GLN A 243 -45.75 21.38 53.65
N GLN A 244 -45.70 21.78 54.91
CA GLN A 244 -44.92 21.31 56.03
C GLN A 244 -45.62 20.12 56.71
N TYR A 245 -44.89 19.04 56.99
CA TYR A 245 -45.08 18.01 58.03
C TYR A 245 -43.93 17.01 57.78
N GLY A 246 -42.89 16.82 58.61
CA GLY A 246 -42.88 16.51 60.03
C GLY A 246 -42.58 15.01 60.18
N GLY A 247 -41.33 14.61 60.52
CA GLY A 247 -41.04 13.23 60.96
C GLY A 247 -39.66 12.64 60.66
N MET A 248 -38.80 12.65 61.68
CA MET A 248 -37.94 11.55 62.18
C MET A 248 -36.90 10.82 61.30
N GLN A 249 -35.63 11.03 61.70
CA GLN A 249 -34.57 10.06 62.01
C GLN A 249 -34.60 8.64 61.39
N GLY A 250 -33.49 8.24 60.74
CA GLY A 250 -33.20 6.83 60.47
C GLY A 250 -31.93 6.56 59.65
N GLN A 251 -30.79 6.49 60.35
CA GLN A 251 -29.66 5.55 60.20
C GLN A 251 -29.17 5.05 58.80
N GLN A 252 -27.85 5.22 58.60
CA GLN A 252 -26.97 4.38 57.76
C GLN A 252 -26.91 2.93 58.29
N PRO A 253 -26.52 1.93 57.48
CA PRO A 253 -25.10 1.54 57.33
C PRO A 253 -24.72 1.23 55.87
N GLN A 254 -23.53 1.57 55.37
CA GLN A 254 -22.23 0.90 55.53
C GLN A 254 -22.22 -0.56 55.03
N GLY A 255 -21.50 -0.81 53.93
CA GLY A 255 -21.19 -2.13 53.40
C GLY A 255 -20.00 -2.06 52.43
N GLN A 256 -18.79 -2.27 52.95
CA GLN A 256 -17.57 -2.60 52.22
C GLN A 256 -17.46 -4.13 52.07
N VAL A 257 -16.90 -4.61 50.95
CA VAL A 257 -16.01 -5.80 50.81
C VAL A 257 -15.30 -5.62 49.45
N GLN A 258 -14.00 -5.36 49.35
CA GLN A 258 -12.77 -6.12 49.65
C GLN A 258 -12.34 -7.13 48.56
N ALA A 259 -11.22 -6.75 47.94
CA ALA A 259 -10.10 -7.48 47.31
C ALA A 259 -10.14 -9.00 47.09
N GLY A 260 -9.60 -9.41 45.93
CA GLY A 260 -9.02 -10.72 45.69
C GLY A 260 -7.93 -10.66 44.59
N GLN A 261 -6.67 -10.76 45.00
CA GLN A 261 -5.48 -11.00 44.17
C GLN A 261 -5.29 -12.50 43.92
N THR A 262 -4.57 -12.86 42.84
CA THR A 262 -3.42 -13.82 42.71
C THR A 262 -3.44 -14.66 41.41
N ILE A 263 -2.43 -14.53 40.52
CA ILE A 263 -1.12 -15.24 40.38
C ILE A 263 -1.23 -16.66 39.78
N ASN A 264 -0.52 -16.89 38.67
CA ASN A 264 0.38 -18.03 38.36
C ASN A 264 1.04 -17.77 36.98
N GLN A 265 2.32 -17.41 36.83
CA GLN A 265 3.57 -18.20 36.98
C GLN A 265 3.47 -19.60 36.34
N GLN A 266 4.09 -19.77 35.16
CA GLN A 266 5.45 -20.29 34.92
C GLN A 266 5.59 -21.82 35.08
N GLN A 267 6.13 -22.46 34.03
CA GLN A 267 7.14 -23.54 33.98
C GLN A 267 6.82 -24.47 32.79
N ALA A 268 7.63 -24.47 31.73
CA ALA A 268 8.91 -25.17 31.56
C ALA A 268 8.71 -26.69 31.48
N THR A 269 9.16 -27.33 30.40
CA THR A 269 9.91 -28.61 30.43
C THR A 269 10.57 -28.85 29.08
N GLN A 270 11.90 -28.92 29.14
CA GLN A 270 12.83 -29.44 28.15
C GLN A 270 12.64 -30.95 28.00
N MET A 271 12.73 -31.50 26.79
CA MET A 271 13.20 -32.88 26.61
C MET A 271 14.17 -32.95 25.44
N GLN A 272 15.46 -33.01 25.79
CA GLN A 272 16.48 -33.71 25.02
C GLN A 272 16.29 -35.21 25.26
N THR A 273 16.24 -36.00 24.19
CA THR A 273 16.73 -37.39 24.24
C THR A 273 17.63 -37.67 23.05
N GLN A 274 18.69 -38.38 23.41
CA GLN A 274 19.91 -38.75 22.71
C GLN A 274 19.74 -40.08 21.95
N GLN A 275 20.68 -40.34 21.01
CA GLN A 275 21.14 -41.66 20.51
C GLN A 275 20.20 -42.45 19.56
N GLN A 276 20.62 -43.15 18.50
CA GLN A 276 21.90 -43.53 17.89
C GLN A 276 21.61 -44.08 16.45
N PRO A 277 22.62 -44.34 15.59
CA PRO A 277 22.45 -44.72 14.19
C PRO A 277 22.36 -46.24 13.98
N GLN A 278 21.63 -46.69 12.96
CA GLN A 278 21.74 -48.06 12.43
C GLN A 278 22.12 -48.05 10.95
N GLN A 279 23.19 -48.80 10.68
CA GLN A 279 23.74 -49.15 9.37
C GLN A 279 23.09 -50.43 8.82
N HIS A 280 23.40 -50.66 7.54
CA HIS A 280 23.38 -51.90 6.73
C HIS A 280 22.15 -52.12 5.85
N PRO A 281 22.29 -52.81 4.69
CA PRO A 281 23.47 -53.18 3.90
C PRO A 281 23.54 -52.50 2.51
#